data_AF-A0A8X9ACK0-F1
#
_entry.id   AF-A0A8X9ACK0-F1
#
_cell.length_a   1.000
_cell.length_b   1.000
_cell.length_c   1.000
_cell.angle_alpha   90.00
_cell.angle_beta   90.00
_cell.angle_gamma   90.00
#
_symmetry.space_group_name_H-M   'P 1'
#
loop_
_entity.id
_entity.type
_entity.pdbx_description
1 polymer ?
#
loop_
_entity_poly.entity_id
_entity_poly.type
_entity_poly.pdbx_seq_one_letter_code
_entity_poly.pdbx_strand_id
1 'polypeptide(L)'
;MRMTSSREPFPAADLEKELHPGSNKEFEVDSVSSAVDQNKQEQEQKQLAERKEQETEDALHNFKKTIIISGIVLAVAGAVFAVTKKIREK
;
A
#
# COMPACT_ATOMS: atom_id res chain seq x y z
N MET A 1 -34.79 -37.60 37.82
CA MET A 1 -33.75 -36.98 36.97
C MET A 1 -34.40 -36.68 35.63
N ARG A 2 -34.76 -35.41 35.35
CA ARG A 2 -35.43 -35.04 34.08
C ARG A 2 -34.39 -34.36 33.19
N MET A 3 -33.98 -35.04 32.12
CA MET A 3 -33.20 -34.44 31.03
C MET A 3 -34.20 -33.79 30.07
N THR A 4 -34.34 -32.49 30.14
CA THR A 4 -35.05 -31.71 29.11
C THR A 4 -34.04 -31.37 28.03
N SER A 5 -33.90 -32.23 27.02
CA SER A 5 -33.15 -31.90 25.81
C SER A 5 -33.96 -30.87 25.04
N SER A 6 -33.65 -29.59 25.19
CA SER A 6 -34.12 -28.51 24.32
C SER A 6 -33.46 -28.70 22.95
N ARG A 7 -34.00 -29.63 22.17
CA ARG A 7 -33.66 -29.77 20.75
C ARG A 7 -34.43 -28.67 20.03
N GLU A 8 -33.80 -27.51 19.89
CA GLU A 8 -34.29 -26.50 18.94
C GLU A 8 -34.29 -27.16 17.55
N PRO A 9 -35.45 -27.23 16.89
CA PRO A 9 -35.51 -27.78 15.54
C PRO A 9 -34.68 -26.90 14.62
N PHE A 10 -34.00 -27.51 13.64
CA PHE A 10 -33.37 -26.75 12.58
C PHE A 10 -34.41 -25.83 11.93
N PRO A 11 -34.05 -24.57 11.64
CA PRO A 11 -34.97 -23.65 10.98
C PRO A 11 -35.45 -24.27 9.67
N ALA A 12 -36.75 -24.14 9.40
CA ALA A 12 -37.31 -24.60 8.15
C ALA A 12 -36.65 -23.83 6.99
N ALA A 13 -36.18 -24.56 5.98
CA ALA A 13 -35.65 -23.95 4.76
C ALA A 13 -36.74 -23.09 4.10
N ASP A 14 -36.43 -21.82 3.85
CA ASP A 14 -37.35 -20.90 3.19
C ASP A 14 -37.20 -21.10 1.67
N LEU A 15 -37.97 -22.05 1.15
CA LEU A 15 -37.90 -22.49 -0.24
C LEU A 15 -38.14 -21.33 -1.22
N GLU A 16 -38.96 -20.34 -0.88
CA GLU A 16 -39.20 -19.20 -1.78
C GLU A 16 -37.99 -18.28 -1.86
N LYS A 17 -37.31 -18.05 -0.73
CA LYS A 17 -36.08 -17.27 -0.72
C LYS A 17 -34.92 -18.02 -1.38
N GLU A 18 -34.79 -19.30 -1.13
CA GLU A 18 -33.72 -20.12 -1.71
C GLU A 18 -33.88 -20.36 -3.22
N LEU A 19 -35.13 -20.44 -3.73
CA LEU A 19 -35.41 -20.64 -5.15
C LEU A 19 -35.08 -19.42 -6.02
N HIS A 20 -35.06 -18.22 -5.41
CA HIS A 20 -34.75 -16.96 -6.09
C HIS A 20 -33.60 -16.22 -5.39
N PRO A 21 -32.35 -16.70 -5.55
CA PRO A 21 -31.18 -16.09 -4.90
C PRO A 21 -30.95 -14.64 -5.35
N GLY A 22 -31.40 -14.24 -6.55
CA GLY A 22 -31.31 -12.86 -7.04
C GLY A 22 -32.31 -11.87 -6.42
N SER A 23 -33.38 -12.36 -5.78
CA SER A 23 -34.41 -11.53 -5.15
C SER A 23 -34.10 -11.23 -3.67
N ASN A 24 -33.21 -12.02 -3.05
CA ASN A 24 -32.77 -11.83 -1.67
C ASN A 24 -31.54 -10.95 -1.65
N LYS A 25 -31.72 -9.68 -1.29
CA LYS A 25 -30.62 -8.70 -1.16
C LYS A 25 -30.10 -8.55 0.27
N GLU A 26 -30.86 -9.01 1.26
CA GLU A 26 -30.47 -8.99 2.67
C GLU A 26 -29.98 -10.37 3.08
N PHE A 27 -28.66 -10.54 3.00
CA PHE A 27 -27.97 -11.60 3.72
C PHE A 27 -27.49 -11.01 5.04
N GLU A 28 -27.90 -11.59 6.16
CA GLU A 28 -27.35 -11.26 7.47
C GLU A 28 -25.93 -11.84 7.54
N VAL A 29 -24.97 -11.10 6.99
CA VAL A 29 -23.56 -11.41 7.13
C VAL A 29 -23.12 -11.07 8.55
N ASP A 30 -22.43 -12.01 9.18
CA ASP A 30 -21.84 -11.81 10.50
C ASP A 30 -20.99 -10.53 10.49
N SER A 31 -21.27 -9.63 11.43
CA SER A 31 -20.61 -8.33 11.55
C SER A 31 -19.09 -8.46 11.70
N VAL A 32 -18.63 -9.60 12.23
CA VAL A 32 -17.21 -9.93 12.35
C VAL A 32 -16.54 -10.05 10.98
N SER A 33 -17.22 -10.60 9.97
CA SER A 33 -16.65 -10.78 8.63
C SER A 33 -16.49 -9.44 7.89
N SER A 34 -17.49 -8.54 7.98
CA SER A 34 -17.39 -7.20 7.38
C SER A 34 -16.30 -6.33 8.02
N ALA A 35 -16.08 -6.46 9.34
CA ALA A 35 -15.01 -5.74 10.02
C ALA A 35 -13.61 -6.21 9.59
N VAL A 36 -13.44 -7.49 9.28
CA VAL A 36 -12.16 -8.04 8.79
C VAL A 36 -11.85 -7.56 7.37
N ASP A 37 -12.85 -7.53 6.48
CA ASP A 37 -12.68 -7.03 5.11
C ASP A 37 -12.37 -5.53 5.07
N GLN A 38 -13.05 -4.73 5.89
CA GLN A 38 -12.77 -3.30 6.01
C GLN A 38 -11.36 -3.03 6.56
N ASN A 39 -10.94 -3.78 7.58
CA ASN A 39 -9.60 -3.64 8.16
C ASN A 39 -8.50 -3.98 7.15
N LYS A 40 -8.71 -5.04 6.35
CA LYS A 40 -7.78 -5.47 5.31
C LYS A 40 -7.63 -4.39 4.23
N GLN A 41 -8.75 -3.83 3.75
CA GLN A 41 -8.73 -2.79 2.74
C GLN A 41 -8.06 -1.49 3.25
N GLU A 42 -8.25 -1.12 4.51
CA GLU A 42 -7.54 0.01 5.13
C GLU A 42 -6.03 -0.24 5.27
N GLN A 43 -5.62 -1.45 5.67
CA GLN A 43 -4.20 -1.82 5.77
C GLN A 43 -3.51 -1.83 4.40
N GLU A 44 -4.19 -2.30 3.35
CA GLU A 44 -3.65 -2.30 1.99
C GLU A 44 -3.46 -0.87 1.46
N GLN A 45 -4.41 0.03 1.73
CA GLN A 45 -4.29 1.44 1.33
C GLN A 45 -3.20 2.18 2.11
N LYS A 46 -3.03 1.90 3.42
CA LYS A 46 -1.94 2.48 4.20
C LYS A 46 -0.57 2.02 3.69
N GLN A 47 -0.40 0.73 3.40
CA GLN A 47 0.86 0.21 2.84
C GLN A 47 1.19 0.81 1.47
N LEU A 48 0.20 1.02 0.61
CA LEU A 48 0.39 1.67 -0.68
C LEU A 48 0.76 3.16 -0.56
N ALA A 49 0.19 3.86 0.42
CA ALA A 49 0.54 5.25 0.71
C ALA A 49 1.98 5.35 1.25
N GLU A 50 2.36 4.47 2.19
CA GLU A 50 3.68 4.47 2.81
C GLU A 50 4.81 4.16 1.80
N ARG A 51 4.57 3.24 0.86
CA ARG A 51 5.52 2.96 -0.22
C ARG A 51 5.70 4.15 -1.15
N LYS A 52 4.61 4.84 -1.50
CA LYS A 52 4.69 6.05 -2.35
C LYS A 52 5.45 7.18 -1.65
N GLU A 53 5.25 7.38 -0.35
CA GLU A 53 6.02 8.36 0.41
C GLU A 53 7.51 8.02 0.41
N GLN A 54 7.90 6.76 0.70
CA GLN A 54 9.29 6.32 0.63
C GLN A 54 9.91 6.54 -0.75
N GLU A 55 9.20 6.18 -1.82
CA GLU A 55 9.67 6.37 -3.20
C GLU A 55 9.94 7.86 -3.51
N THR A 56 9.08 8.76 -3.02
CA THR A 56 9.25 10.21 -3.22
C THR A 56 10.41 10.79 -2.40
N GLU A 57 10.56 10.35 -1.14
CA GLU A 57 11.66 10.75 -0.26
C GLU A 57 13.01 10.30 -0.85
N ASP A 58 13.10 9.06 -1.32
CA ASP A 58 14.29 8.51 -1.95
C ASP A 58 14.64 9.22 -3.26
N ALA A 59 13.63 9.56 -4.08
CA ALA A 59 13.85 10.33 -5.30
C ALA A 59 14.45 11.73 -5.01
N LEU A 60 13.93 12.43 -4.00
CA LEU A 60 14.46 13.73 -3.58
C LEU A 60 15.87 13.63 -3.00
N HIS A 61 16.15 12.57 -2.24
CA HIS A 61 17.46 12.34 -1.67
C HIS A 61 18.50 12.02 -2.75
N ASN A 62 18.13 11.20 -3.74
CA ASN A 62 18.96 10.90 -4.90
C ASN A 62 19.19 12.14 -5.78
N PHE A 63 18.17 12.97 -5.99
CA PHE A 63 18.31 14.22 -6.74
C PHE A 63 19.30 15.18 -6.08
N LYS A 64 19.21 15.40 -4.76
CA LYS A 64 20.18 16.21 -4.00
C LYS A 64 21.60 15.68 -4.13
N LYS A 65 21.79 14.36 -4.02
CA LYS A 65 23.11 13.72 -4.19
C LYS A 65 23.66 13.96 -5.59
N THR A 66 22.85 13.80 -6.64
CA THR A 66 23.26 13.99 -8.03
C THR A 66 23.72 15.43 -8.30
N ILE A 67 23.03 16.43 -7.76
CA ILE A 67 23.45 17.84 -7.89
C ILE A 67 24.83 18.07 -7.24
N ILE A 68 25.04 17.54 -6.04
CA ILE A 68 26.32 17.70 -5.33
C ILE A 68 27.46 17.04 -6.11
N ILE A 69 27.26 15.80 -6.57
CA ILE A 69 28.25 15.06 -7.34
C ILE A 69 28.55 15.78 -8.66
N SER A 70 27.53 16.27 -9.35
CA SER A 70 27.66 17.10 -10.57
C SER A 70 28.55 18.33 -10.34
N GLY A 71 28.34 19.05 -9.24
CA GLY A 71 29.16 20.22 -8.90
C GLY A 71 30.64 19.88 -8.67
N ILE A 72 30.93 18.77 -7.98
CA ILE A 72 32.31 18.32 -7.72
C ILE A 72 33.03 18.00 -9.03
N VAL A 73 32.37 17.28 -9.95
CA VAL A 73 32.97 16.93 -11.25
C VAL A 73 33.31 18.18 -12.06
N LEU A 74 32.41 19.16 -12.10
CA LEU A 74 32.65 20.43 -12.79
C LEU A 74 33.83 21.21 -12.16
N ALA A 75 33.93 21.23 -10.83
CA ALA A 75 35.04 21.88 -10.13
C ALA A 75 36.38 21.21 -10.40
N VAL A 76 36.44 19.87 -10.37
CA VAL A 76 37.66 19.10 -10.68
C VAL A 76 38.09 19.33 -12.13
N ALA A 77 37.14 19.25 -13.09
CA ALA A 77 37.43 19.52 -14.49
C ALA A 77 37.94 20.97 -14.70
N GLY A 78 37.32 21.94 -14.04
CA GLY A 78 37.76 23.34 -14.06
C GLY A 78 39.16 23.54 -13.49
N ALA A 79 39.49 22.87 -12.39
CA ALA A 79 40.82 22.94 -11.78
C ALA A 79 41.90 22.35 -12.70
N VAL A 80 41.67 21.16 -13.26
CA VAL A 80 42.59 20.53 -14.22
C VAL A 80 42.74 21.40 -15.47
N PHE A 81 41.64 21.96 -15.98
CA PHE A 81 41.66 22.86 -17.13
C PHE A 81 42.45 24.14 -16.84
N ALA A 82 42.29 24.74 -15.66
CA ALA A 82 43.05 25.93 -15.27
C ALA A 82 44.56 25.65 -15.16
N VAL A 83 44.94 24.51 -14.57
CA VAL A 83 46.35 24.11 -14.44
C VAL A 83 46.96 23.84 -15.82
N THR A 84 46.28 23.05 -16.66
CA THR A 84 46.78 22.71 -18.00
C THR A 84 46.82 23.92 -18.93
N LYS A 85 45.83 24.82 -18.88
CA LYS A 85 45.85 26.09 -19.61
C LYS A 85 47.04 26.96 -19.21
N LYS A 86 47.34 27.06 -17.91
CA LYS A 86 48.46 27.86 -17.39
C LYS A 86 49.84 27.32 -17.82
N ILE A 87 49.95 26.04 -18.11
CA ILE A 87 51.18 25.42 -18.65
C ILE A 87 51.30 25.68 -20.16
N ARG A 88 50.19 25.71 -20.90
CA ARG A 88 50.18 25.88 -22.37
C ARG A 88 50.39 27.32 -22.85
N GLU A 89 50.15 28.31 -21.98
CA GLU A 89 50.38 29.74 -22.26
C GLU A 89 51.81 30.23 -21.93
N LYS A 90 52.71 29.35 -21.47
CA LYS A 90 54.16 29.60 -21.35
C LYS A 90 54.91 28.89 -22.47
#